data_AF-A0A0F9QZN6-F1
#
_entry.id   AF-A0A0F9QZN6-F1
#
_cell.length_a   1.000
_cell.length_b   1.000
_cell.length_c   1.000
_cell.angle_alpha   90.00
_cell.angle_beta   90.00
_cell.angle_gamma   90.00
#
_symmetry.space_group_name_H-M   'P 1'
#
loop_
_entity.id
_entity.type
_entity.pdbx_description
1 polymer ?
#
loop_
_entity_poly.entity_id
_entity_poly.type
_entity_poly.pdbx_seq_one_letter_code
_entity_poly.pdbx_strand_id
1 'polypeptide(L)'
;MNQDKRLMELRKKINQKRPAFRRVESWRYKRVKDSWRKARGIDSKTREKRKSGVKSPSVGYRGPKKVRGLHPSGYEEVRIITIKDLKNLNKNKHALKISGKLGAKKRIVLTDYCQKRGFKILNLGFSQREIEMLEKMVEAPITDLDSDEIIELDELEDNLE
;
A
#
# COMPACT_ATOMS: atom_id res chain seq x y z
N MET A 1 0.90 7.04 24.01
CA MET A 1 0.68 5.78 23.27
C MET A 1 -0.78 5.32 23.22
N ASN A 2 -1.48 5.22 24.36
CA ASN A 2 -2.86 4.71 24.36
C ASN A 2 -3.88 5.65 23.65
N GLN A 3 -3.72 6.97 23.82
CA GLN A 3 -4.57 7.96 23.15
C GLN A 3 -4.45 7.93 21.62
N ASP A 4 -3.23 7.78 21.08
CA ASP A 4 -3.00 7.78 19.63
C ASP A 4 -3.56 6.53 18.96
N LYS A 5 -3.46 5.37 19.63
CA LYS A 5 -4.05 4.11 19.18
C LYS A 5 -5.57 4.22 19.10
N ARG A 6 -6.22 4.79 20.12
CA ARG A 6 -7.67 5.10 20.13
C ARG A 6 -8.05 6.03 18.97
N LEU A 7 -7.29 7.11 18.75
CA LEU A 7 -7.56 8.06 17.66
C LEU A 7 -7.38 7.42 16.27
N MET A 8 -6.41 6.52 16.10
CA MET A 8 -6.22 5.75 14.87
C MET A 8 -7.40 4.82 14.58
N GLU A 9 -7.92 4.14 15.61
CA GLU A 9 -9.10 3.29 15.47
C GLU A 9 -10.34 4.12 15.12
N LEU A 10 -10.53 5.27 15.78
CA LEU A 10 -11.58 6.22 15.44
C LEU A 10 -11.46 6.70 13.98
N ARG A 11 -10.25 7.04 13.53
CA ARG A 11 -9.98 7.40 12.13
C ARG A 11 -10.39 6.26 11.19
N LYS A 12 -10.07 5.00 11.51
CA LYS A 12 -10.48 3.83 10.72
C LYS A 12 -12.00 3.74 10.60
N LYS A 13 -12.72 3.85 11.72
CA LYS A 13 -14.21 3.83 11.75
C LYS A 13 -14.83 4.97 10.93
N ILE A 14 -14.30 6.20 11.06
CA ILE A 14 -14.78 7.35 10.27
C ILE A 14 -14.49 7.14 8.78
N ASN A 15 -13.29 6.67 8.43
CA ASN A 15 -12.91 6.43 7.04
C ASN A 15 -13.79 5.36 6.37
N GLN A 16 -14.15 4.30 7.09
CA GLN A 16 -15.02 3.23 6.60
C GLN A 16 -16.43 3.73 6.26
N LYS A 17 -16.95 4.70 7.04
CA LYS A 17 -18.26 5.33 6.81
C LYS A 17 -18.20 6.47 5.78
N ARG A 18 -17.00 6.93 5.41
CA ARG A 18 -16.84 8.10 4.55
C ARG A 18 -17.17 7.73 3.10
N PRO A 19 -18.07 8.46 2.42
CA PRO A 19 -18.37 8.21 1.02
C PRO A 19 -17.16 8.55 0.15
N ALA A 20 -17.06 7.92 -1.03
CA ALA A 20 -15.97 8.15 -1.99
C ALA A 20 -15.98 9.56 -2.63
N PHE A 21 -17.02 10.37 -2.39
CA PHE A 21 -17.21 11.70 -2.96
C PHE A 21 -17.07 11.75 -4.48
N ARG A 22 -17.94 11.00 -5.15
CA ARG A 22 -17.99 10.91 -6.61
C ARG A 22 -18.61 12.15 -7.24
N ARG A 23 -18.19 12.51 -8.46
CA ARG A 23 -18.88 13.53 -9.26
C ARG A 23 -20.29 13.06 -9.61
N VAL A 24 -21.25 13.99 -9.66
CA VAL A 24 -22.62 13.72 -10.12
C VAL A 24 -22.57 13.17 -11.54
N GLU A 25 -23.30 12.08 -11.80
CA GLU A 25 -23.38 11.36 -13.08
C GLU A 25 -22.08 10.73 -13.59
N SER A 26 -21.05 10.57 -12.73
CA SER A 26 -19.81 9.89 -13.14
C SER A 26 -20.01 8.43 -13.53
N TRP A 27 -21.05 7.78 -12.99
CA TRP A 27 -21.44 6.42 -13.35
C TRP A 27 -22.20 6.33 -14.67
N ARG A 28 -22.79 7.44 -15.15
CA ARG A 28 -23.65 7.47 -16.35
C ARG A 28 -22.85 7.67 -17.63
N TYR A 29 -21.78 8.45 -17.59
CA TYR A 29 -21.05 8.88 -18.78
C TYR A 29 -19.54 8.64 -18.67
N LYS A 30 -18.94 7.93 -19.64
CA LYS A 30 -17.47 7.72 -19.72
C LYS A 30 -16.65 9.02 -19.74
N ARG A 31 -17.22 10.09 -20.32
CA ARG A 31 -16.60 11.44 -20.37
C ARG A 31 -16.58 12.15 -19.00
N VAL A 32 -17.50 11.78 -18.09
CA VAL A 32 -17.59 12.37 -16.75
C VAL A 32 -16.79 11.49 -15.79
N LYS A 33 -15.55 11.89 -15.51
CA LYS A 33 -14.68 11.16 -14.58
C LYS A 33 -15.14 11.31 -13.13
N ASP A 34 -14.73 10.36 -12.29
CA ASP A 34 -15.18 10.23 -10.90
C ASP A 34 -14.64 11.32 -9.95
N SER A 35 -13.64 12.09 -10.39
CA SER A 35 -13.04 13.18 -9.63
C SER A 35 -14.08 14.20 -9.17
N TRP A 36 -14.18 14.40 -7.86
CA TRP A 36 -15.13 15.32 -7.24
C TRP A 36 -15.16 16.70 -7.92
N ARG A 37 -16.37 17.19 -8.19
CA ARG A 37 -16.65 18.57 -8.61
C ARG A 37 -17.92 19.03 -7.89
N LYS A 38 -17.88 20.27 -7.38
CA LYS A 38 -19.04 20.88 -6.71
C LYS A 38 -20.19 21.03 -7.73
N ALA A 39 -21.37 20.50 -7.40
CA ALA A 39 -22.57 20.69 -8.20
C ALA A 39 -23.00 22.17 -8.15
N ARG A 40 -23.26 22.77 -9.32
CA ARG A 40 -23.59 24.20 -9.47
C ARG A 40 -25.02 24.47 -9.95
N GLY A 41 -25.64 23.53 -10.68
CA GLY A 41 -26.97 23.72 -11.25
C GLY A 41 -28.04 23.99 -10.19
N ILE A 42 -28.99 24.88 -10.54
CA ILE A 42 -30.05 25.33 -9.64
C ILE A 42 -30.89 24.13 -9.18
N ASP A 43 -31.37 23.28 -10.10
CA ASP A 43 -32.20 22.11 -9.76
C ASP A 43 -31.39 20.87 -9.34
N SER A 44 -30.09 21.03 -9.05
CA SER A 44 -29.26 19.90 -8.67
C SER A 44 -29.64 19.39 -7.28
N LYS A 45 -30.26 18.20 -7.23
CA LYS A 45 -30.58 17.48 -5.99
C LYS A 45 -29.36 17.29 -5.06
N THR A 46 -28.17 17.15 -5.65
CA THR A 46 -26.89 17.08 -4.92
C THR A 46 -26.50 18.42 -4.29
N ARG A 47 -26.70 19.55 -5.00
CA ARG A 47 -26.46 20.91 -4.47
C ARG A 47 -27.39 21.20 -3.29
N GLU A 48 -28.65 20.81 -3.42
CA GLU A 48 -29.68 20.89 -2.38
C GLU A 48 -29.52 19.85 -1.26
N LYS A 49 -28.55 18.93 -1.37
CA LYS A 49 -28.26 17.86 -0.39
C LYS A 49 -29.46 16.93 -0.11
N ARG A 50 -30.34 16.71 -1.10
CA ARG A 50 -31.45 15.74 -0.98
C ARG A 50 -30.91 14.31 -0.81
N LYS A 51 -31.71 13.40 -0.23
CA LYS A 51 -31.35 11.99 0.01
C LYS A 51 -30.89 11.24 -1.25
N SER A 52 -31.50 11.55 -2.40
CA SER A 52 -31.17 10.94 -3.70
C SER A 52 -29.88 11.49 -4.34
N GLY A 53 -29.37 12.62 -3.85
CA GLY A 53 -28.14 13.22 -4.36
C GLY A 53 -26.89 12.51 -3.86
N VAL A 54 -25.79 12.66 -4.59
CA VAL A 54 -24.49 12.15 -4.14
C VAL A 54 -24.03 12.95 -2.92
N LYS A 55 -23.37 12.30 -1.96
CA LYS A 55 -22.85 12.99 -0.77
C LYS A 55 -21.75 13.98 -1.18
N SER A 56 -21.87 15.21 -0.70
CA SER A 56 -20.89 16.28 -0.92
C SER A 56 -19.86 16.35 0.21
N PRO A 57 -18.56 16.60 -0.07
CA PRO A 57 -17.56 16.85 0.96
C PRO A 57 -17.91 18.05 1.83
N SER A 58 -17.64 17.94 3.11
CA SER A 58 -17.79 19.00 4.13
C SER A 58 -16.68 18.87 5.18
N VAL A 59 -16.47 19.93 5.98
CA VAL A 59 -15.44 19.94 7.04
C VAL A 59 -15.69 18.84 8.09
N GLY A 60 -16.96 18.47 8.33
CA GLY A 60 -17.33 17.44 9.31
C GLY A 60 -16.85 16.03 8.97
N TYR A 61 -16.49 15.75 7.72
CA TYR A 61 -15.92 14.44 7.35
C TYR A 61 -14.45 14.28 7.76
N ARG A 62 -13.79 15.33 8.24
CA ARG A 62 -12.37 15.28 8.63
C ARG A 62 -12.17 14.37 9.84
N GLY A 63 -11.11 13.55 9.79
CA GLY A 63 -10.67 12.75 10.94
C GLY A 63 -9.89 13.58 11.98
N PRO A 64 -9.55 12.99 13.14
CA PRO A 64 -8.84 13.66 14.21
C PRO A 64 -7.51 14.26 13.72
N LYS A 65 -7.16 15.48 14.18
CA LYS A 65 -6.01 16.24 13.69
C LYS A 65 -4.67 15.53 13.94
N LYS A 66 -4.48 14.97 15.14
CA LYS A 66 -3.21 14.33 15.57
C LYS A 66 -2.79 13.16 14.67
N VAL A 67 -3.74 12.32 14.24
CA VAL A 67 -3.47 11.09 13.46
C VAL A 67 -3.75 11.25 11.97
N ARG A 68 -4.01 12.47 11.51
CA ARG A 68 -4.31 12.74 10.10
C ARG A 68 -3.03 12.63 9.27
N GLY A 69 -3.08 11.88 8.17
CA GLY A 69 -1.93 11.72 7.27
C GLY A 69 -0.94 10.62 7.66
N LEU A 70 -1.05 10.05 8.86
CA LEU A 70 -0.21 8.90 9.26
C LEU A 70 -0.53 7.64 8.44
N HIS A 71 0.46 6.77 8.25
CA HIS A 71 0.29 5.42 7.73
C HIS A 71 -0.58 4.58 8.70
N PRO A 72 -1.31 3.55 8.25
CA PRO A 72 -2.04 2.65 9.14
C PRO A 72 -1.18 2.00 10.24
N SER A 73 0.14 1.89 10.04
CA SER A 73 1.09 1.45 11.07
C SER A 73 1.42 2.51 12.12
N GLY A 74 0.96 3.76 11.97
CA GLY A 74 1.16 4.86 12.91
C GLY A 74 2.36 5.76 12.62
N TYR A 75 3.18 5.42 11.63
CA TYR A 75 4.32 6.24 11.21
C TYR A 75 3.89 7.38 10.28
N GLU A 76 4.66 8.47 10.28
CA GLU A 76 4.58 9.51 9.27
C GLU A 76 5.35 9.08 8.02
N GLU A 77 4.69 9.09 6.86
CA GLU A 77 5.31 8.67 5.61
C GLU A 77 6.23 9.78 5.07
N VAL A 78 7.51 9.45 4.84
CA VAL A 78 8.47 10.36 4.21
C VAL A 78 8.94 9.79 2.89
N ARG A 79 8.77 10.56 1.81
CA ARG A 79 9.28 10.18 0.50
C ARG A 79 10.78 10.49 0.40
N ILE A 80 11.56 9.50 -0.04
CA ILE A 80 13.01 9.63 -0.20
C ILE A 80 13.43 9.34 -1.64
N ILE A 81 14.42 10.10 -2.12
CA ILE A 81 15.06 9.91 -3.42
C ILE A 81 16.56 9.62 -3.24
N THR A 82 17.21 10.21 -2.23
CA THR A 82 18.66 10.08 -2.04
C THR A 82 19.01 9.88 -0.56
N ILE A 83 20.20 9.35 -0.30
CA ILE A 83 20.74 9.14 1.05
C ILE A 83 20.75 10.45 1.87
N LYS A 84 20.91 11.61 1.22
CA LYS A 84 20.91 12.93 1.89
C LYS A 84 19.58 13.22 2.59
N ASP A 85 18.46 12.71 2.07
CA ASP A 85 17.12 12.95 2.63
C ASP A 85 16.93 12.28 4.01
N LEU A 86 17.83 11.36 4.39
CA LEU A 86 17.80 10.65 5.68
C LEU A 86 18.35 11.45 6.86
N LYS A 87 19.06 12.56 6.61
CA LYS A 87 19.86 13.25 7.64
C LYS A 87 19.03 13.77 8.84
N ASN A 88 17.75 14.08 8.65
CA ASN A 88 16.89 14.66 9.70
C ASN A 88 15.69 13.76 10.06
N LEU A 89 15.75 12.46 9.79
CA LEU A 89 14.64 11.54 10.04
C LEU A 89 14.85 10.71 11.30
N ASN A 90 13.76 10.53 12.05
CA ASN A 90 13.71 9.70 13.24
C ASN A 90 13.01 8.36 12.96
N LYS A 91 13.70 7.24 13.22
CA LYS A 91 13.21 5.87 13.01
C LYS A 91 11.90 5.52 13.75
N ASN A 92 11.66 6.14 14.90
CA ASN A 92 10.48 5.84 15.73
C ASN A 92 9.22 6.57 15.25
N LYS A 93 9.38 7.68 14.51
CA LYS A 93 8.26 8.52 14.05
C LYS A 93 8.01 8.38 12.55
N HIS A 94 9.06 8.24 11.75
CA HIS A 94 8.99 8.26 10.30
C HIS A 94 9.20 6.88 9.70
N ALA A 95 8.39 6.56 8.70
CA ALA A 95 8.60 5.42 7.82
C ALA A 95 8.89 5.93 6.40
N LEU A 96 9.74 5.21 5.69
CA LEU A 96 10.30 5.66 4.43
C LEU A 96 9.52 5.10 3.27
N LYS A 97 9.26 5.95 2.27
CA LYS A 97 8.70 5.57 0.99
C LYS A 97 9.69 5.94 -0.10
N ILE A 98 10.36 4.94 -0.65
CA ILE A 98 11.37 5.16 -1.70
C ILE A 98 10.64 5.56 -2.98
N SER A 99 11.10 6.63 -3.63
CA SER A 99 10.53 7.13 -4.89
C SER A 99 10.53 6.05 -5.98
N GLY A 100 9.44 5.96 -6.74
CA GLY A 100 9.34 5.07 -7.91
C GLY A 100 10.17 5.54 -9.11
N LYS A 101 10.73 6.76 -9.06
CA LYS A 101 11.63 7.30 -10.11
C LYS A 101 13.04 6.68 -10.08
N LEU A 102 13.39 5.99 -8.99
CA LEU A 102 14.70 5.35 -8.86
C LEU A 102 14.70 4.00 -9.58
N GLY A 103 15.68 3.80 -10.46
CA GLY A 103 15.96 2.48 -11.03
C GLY A 103 16.50 1.50 -9.99
N ALA A 104 16.46 0.20 -10.33
CA ALA A 104 16.79 -0.91 -9.43
C ALA A 104 18.16 -0.75 -8.75
N LYS A 105 19.22 -0.45 -9.50
CA LYS A 105 20.59 -0.27 -8.97
C LYS A 105 20.67 0.74 -7.83
N LYS A 106 20.08 1.92 -8.01
CA LYS A 106 20.07 2.98 -6.97
C LYS A 106 19.14 2.63 -5.81
N ARG A 107 18.02 1.98 -6.13
CA ARG A 107 17.03 1.55 -5.13
C ARG A 107 17.62 0.54 -4.16
N ILE A 108 18.34 -0.46 -4.66
CA ILE A 108 18.99 -1.51 -3.87
C ILE A 108 19.96 -0.90 -2.85
N VAL A 109 20.88 -0.05 -3.31
CA VAL A 109 21.87 0.62 -2.45
C VAL A 109 21.18 1.47 -1.38
N LEU A 110 20.13 2.20 -1.75
CA LEU A 110 19.38 3.04 -0.82
C LEU A 110 18.60 2.21 0.21
N THR A 111 17.96 1.12 -0.22
CA THR A 111 17.23 0.19 0.66
C THR A 111 18.15 -0.41 1.71
N ASP A 112 19.30 -0.94 1.31
CA ASP A 112 20.29 -1.50 2.24
C ASP A 112 20.78 -0.45 3.24
N TYR A 113 21.10 0.75 2.77
CA TYR A 113 21.49 1.86 3.63
C TYR A 113 20.42 2.24 4.66
N CYS A 114 19.15 2.27 4.24
CA CYS A 114 18.01 2.58 5.12
C CYS A 114 17.77 1.48 6.16
N GLN A 115 17.87 0.21 5.75
CA GLN A 115 17.74 -0.95 6.63
C GLN A 115 18.85 -0.99 7.67
N LYS A 116 20.10 -0.73 7.27
CA LYS A 116 21.25 -0.63 8.19
C LYS A 116 21.05 0.45 9.26
N ARG A 117 20.37 1.55 8.93
CA ARG A 117 19.99 2.59 9.89
C ARG A 117 18.71 2.29 10.71
N GLY A 118 18.06 1.16 10.47
CA GLY A 118 16.89 0.71 11.22
C GLY A 118 15.59 1.44 10.87
N PHE A 119 15.50 2.06 9.69
CA PHE A 119 14.25 2.67 9.25
C PHE A 119 13.29 1.64 8.66
N LYS A 120 12.00 1.77 8.97
CA LYS A 120 10.95 0.98 8.32
C LYS A 120 10.67 1.54 6.92
N ILE A 121 10.80 0.70 5.90
CA ILE A 121 10.47 1.05 4.51
C ILE A 121 9.09 0.47 4.17
N LEU A 122 8.21 1.29 3.60
CA LEU A 122 6.80 0.94 3.34
C LEU A 122 6.60 0.23 2.00
N ASN A 123 7.43 0.53 1.01
CA ASN A 123 7.40 -0.09 -0.30
C ASN A 123 8.68 -0.87 -0.54
N LEU A 124 8.88 -1.94 0.22
CA LEU A 124 10.00 -2.84 -0.04
C LEU A 124 9.85 -3.44 -1.44
N GLY A 125 10.92 -3.39 -2.21
CA GLY A 125 11.17 -4.32 -3.32
C GLY A 125 12.41 -5.14 -2.95
N PHE A 126 12.89 -6.01 -3.84
CA PHE A 126 14.07 -6.82 -3.56
C PHE A 126 15.30 -5.95 -3.20
N SER A 127 15.91 -6.27 -2.07
CA SER A 127 17.18 -5.75 -1.59
C SER A 127 18.35 -6.57 -2.12
N GLN A 128 19.58 -6.04 -2.03
CA GLN A 128 20.78 -6.74 -2.50
C GLN A 128 20.98 -8.08 -1.78
N ARG A 129 20.68 -8.10 -0.47
CA ARG A 129 20.73 -9.31 0.35
C ARG A 129 19.71 -10.34 -0.10
N GLU A 130 18.48 -9.91 -0.39
CA GLU A 130 17.45 -10.81 -0.90
C GLU A 130 17.82 -11.36 -2.28
N ILE A 131 18.42 -10.53 -3.15
CA ILE A 131 18.93 -10.98 -4.45
C ILE A 131 20.07 -11.99 -4.27
N GLU A 132 21.07 -11.69 -3.43
CA GLU A 132 22.19 -12.58 -3.16
C GLU A 132 21.76 -13.89 -2.48
N MET A 133 20.77 -13.85 -1.58
CA MET A 133 20.15 -15.05 -1.03
C MET A 133 19.47 -15.89 -2.11
N LEU A 134 18.71 -15.25 -3.01
CA LEU A 134 18.05 -15.95 -4.12
C LEU A 134 19.05 -16.55 -5.10
N GLU A 135 20.11 -15.82 -5.45
CA GLU A 135 21.20 -16.33 -6.29
C GLU A 135 21.86 -17.56 -5.64
N LYS A 136 22.14 -17.51 -4.33
CA LYS A 136 22.66 -18.65 -3.56
C LYS A 136 21.69 -19.83 -3.48
N MET A 137 20.39 -19.58 -3.42
CA MET A 137 19.37 -20.64 -3.43
C MET A 137 19.22 -21.30 -4.80
N VAL A 138 19.44 -20.55 -5.89
CA VAL A 138 19.45 -21.08 -7.26
C VAL A 138 20.74 -21.86 -7.54
N GLU A 139 21.87 -21.39 -7.01
CA GLU A 139 23.18 -22.06 -7.15
C GLU A 139 23.31 -23.29 -6.25
N ALA A 140 22.59 -23.31 -5.12
CA ALA A 140 22.52 -24.49 -4.29
C ALA A 140 21.99 -25.65 -5.15
N PRO A 141 22.72 -26.77 -5.24
CA PRO A 141 22.19 -27.94 -5.92
C PRO A 141 20.85 -28.25 -5.27
N ILE A 142 19.83 -28.48 -6.10
CA ILE A 142 18.56 -29.05 -5.63
C ILE A 142 19.00 -30.32 -4.91
N THR A 143 18.94 -30.34 -3.58
CA THR A 143 19.00 -31.61 -2.87
C THR A 143 17.82 -32.36 -3.43
N ASP A 144 18.11 -33.40 -4.21
CA ASP A 144 17.12 -34.31 -4.73
C ASP A 144 16.15 -34.58 -3.57
N LEU A 145 14.92 -34.06 -3.67
CA LEU A 145 13.83 -34.62 -2.88
C LEU A 145 13.82 -36.05 -3.39
N ASP A 146 14.27 -36.96 -2.53
CA ASP A 146 14.55 -38.36 -2.82
C ASP A 146 13.73 -38.83 -4.01
N SER A 147 14.43 -39.26 -5.06
CA SER A 147 13.90 -39.81 -6.30
C SER A 147 13.06 -41.09 -6.12
N ASP A 148 12.56 -41.35 -4.91
CA ASP A 148 11.94 -42.59 -4.48
C ASP A 148 10.39 -42.53 -4.46
N GLU A 149 9.78 -41.48 -5.03
CA GLU A 149 8.33 -41.45 -5.34
C GLU A 149 8.05 -41.15 -6.82
N ILE A 150 8.83 -41.73 -7.74
CA ILE A 150 8.30 -42.01 -9.08
C ILE A 150 7.63 -43.37 -8.99
N ILE A 151 6.32 -43.38 -8.74
CA ILE A 151 5.51 -44.56 -9.08
C ILE A 151 5.57 -44.66 -10.60
N GLU A 152 6.20 -45.70 -11.12
CA GLU A 152 6.20 -46.02 -12.55
C GLU A 152 4.74 -46.15 -13.00
N LEU A 153 4.33 -45.34 -13.98
CA LEU A 153 3.00 -45.39 -14.61
C LEU A 153 2.70 -46.78 -15.24
N ASP A 154 3.73 -47.60 -15.42
CA ASP A 154 3.64 -48.94 -15.99
C ASP A 154 3.05 -49.97 -14.99
N GLU A 155 3.08 -49.74 -13.67
CA GLU A 155 2.47 -50.65 -12.67
C GLU A 155 0.94 -50.45 -12.49
N LEU A 156 0.37 -49.39 -13.07
CA LEU A 156 -1.08 -49.14 -13.04
C LEU A 156 -1.84 -49.73 -14.24
N GLU A 157 -1.15 -50.11 -15.32
CA GLU A 157 -1.79 -50.77 -16.48
C GLU A 157 -1.98 -52.28 -16.25
N ASP A 158 -1.14 -52.93 -15.44
CA ASP A 158 -1.24 -54.38 -15.16
C ASP A 158 -2.28 -54.76 -14.08
N ASN A 159 -2.97 -53.78 -13.46
CA ASN A 159 -4.09 -54.02 -12.55
C ASN A 159 -5.47 -53.75 -13.19
N LEU A 160 -5.54 -53.69 -14.53
CA LEU A 160 -6.77 -53.48 -15.30
C LEU A 160 -7.07 -54.59 -16.33
N GLU A 161 -6.49 -55.78 -16.17
CA GLU A 161 -7.00 -57.03 -16.78
C GLU A 161 -7.78 -57.89 -15.77
#